data_AF-A0A2N5W140-F1
#
_entry.id   AF-A0A2N5W140-F1
#
_cell.length_a   1.000
_cell.length_b   1.000
_cell.length_c   1.000
_cell.angle_alpha   90.00
_cell.angle_beta   90.00
_cell.angle_gamma   90.00
#
_symmetry.space_group_name_H-M   'P 1'
#
loop_
_entity.id
_entity.type
_entity.pdbx_description
1 polymer ?
#
loop_
_entity_poly.entity_id
_entity_poly.type
_entity_poly.pdbx_seq_one_letter_code
_entity_poly.pdbx_strand_id
1 'polypeptide(L)'
;MLIEHGQRMIMIDSTHNSVANYFLSSGTKASLFLVLIRDPFTGKGLPIAWAFTGSIAEPSVHSVLRWLRETTGVVPQAVMSDCALAITNAVEAAYSDLWSHAPKHYWCLFHVLKAFKENAMSHLKDRADKAITDFRGVVYSQTDMTELQLELFYMNLNHP
;
A
#
# COMPACT_ATOMS: atom_id res chain seq x y z
N MET A 1 1.77 0.51 23.06
CA MET A 1 2.42 0.87 21.78
C MET A 1 1.45 0.87 20.60
N LEU A 2 0.92 -0.27 20.15
CA LEU A 2 0.08 -0.34 18.94
C LEU A 2 -1.28 0.38 19.07
N ILE A 3 -1.97 0.23 20.21
CA ILE A 3 -3.20 1.00 20.51
C ILE A 3 -2.91 2.51 20.66
N GLU A 4 -1.76 2.86 21.25
CA GLU A 4 -1.38 4.25 21.54
C GLU A 4 -0.84 4.99 20.31
N HIS A 5 -0.31 4.27 19.32
CA HIS A 5 0.43 4.85 18.19
C HIS A 5 -0.13 4.43 16.82
N GLY A 6 -0.92 3.37 16.75
CA GLY A 6 -1.54 2.86 15.52
C GLY A 6 -2.80 3.60 15.09
N GLN A 7 -3.28 4.58 15.86
CA GLN A 7 -4.54 5.29 15.60
C GLN A 7 -4.52 6.14 14.31
N ARG A 8 -3.35 6.52 13.78
CA ARG A 8 -3.27 7.44 12.63
C ARG A 8 -3.17 6.73 11.29
N MET A 9 -2.14 5.92 11.10
CA MET A 9 -1.93 5.17 9.87
C MET A 9 -1.06 3.94 10.13
N ILE A 10 -1.49 2.80 9.58
CA ILE A 10 -0.67 1.60 9.48
C ILE A 10 -0.18 1.47 8.04
N MET A 11 1.10 1.15 7.86
CA MET A 11 1.72 0.88 6.56
C MET A 11 1.96 -0.61 6.43
N ILE A 12 1.56 -1.20 5.30
CA ILE A 12 1.72 -2.62 5.01
C ILE A 12 2.56 -2.76 3.76
N ASP A 13 3.64 -3.52 3.84
CA ASP A 13 4.44 -3.86 2.67
C ASP A 13 4.59 -5.37 2.56
N SER A 14 4.64 -5.87 1.33
CA SER A 14 4.82 -7.29 1.06
C SER A 14 6.11 -7.54 0.27
N THR A 15 6.97 -8.40 0.80
CA THR A 15 8.16 -8.87 0.08
C THR A 15 7.92 -10.28 -0.42
N HIS A 16 7.65 -10.39 -1.71
CA HIS A 16 7.40 -11.67 -2.36
C HIS A 16 8.65 -12.54 -2.40
N ASN A 17 8.46 -13.86 -2.35
CA ASN A 17 9.52 -14.84 -2.58
C ASN A 17 10.72 -14.73 -1.62
N SER A 18 10.47 -14.30 -0.38
CA SER A 18 11.49 -13.97 0.61
C SER A 18 12.35 -15.17 1.03
N VAL A 19 11.73 -16.35 1.16
CA VAL A 19 12.45 -17.57 1.57
C VAL A 19 11.94 -18.80 0.82
N ALA A 20 12.85 -19.75 0.60
CA ALA A 20 12.48 -21.10 0.17
C ALA A 20 11.64 -21.75 1.26
N ASN A 21 10.46 -22.24 0.86
CA ASN A 21 9.54 -22.87 1.79
C ASN A 21 9.80 -24.36 1.81
N TYR A 22 10.50 -24.83 2.84
CA TYR A 22 10.81 -26.24 3.03
C TYR A 22 9.72 -26.99 3.82
N PHE A 23 8.66 -26.30 4.25
CA PHE A 23 7.60 -26.86 5.10
C PHE A 23 6.25 -27.02 4.38
N LEU A 24 5.99 -26.25 3.30
CA LEU A 24 4.84 -26.48 2.42
C LEU A 24 5.25 -27.41 1.27
N SER A 25 4.54 -28.52 1.15
CA SER A 25 4.82 -29.63 0.21
C SER A 25 4.82 -29.25 -1.28
N SER A 26 4.39 -28.04 -1.64
CA SER A 26 4.32 -27.54 -3.00
C SER A 26 5.53 -26.71 -3.46
N GLY A 27 6.53 -26.47 -2.60
CA GLY A 27 7.70 -25.64 -2.94
C GLY A 27 7.39 -24.15 -3.15
N THR A 28 6.20 -23.71 -2.72
CA THR A 28 5.73 -22.32 -2.89
C THR A 28 6.51 -21.39 -1.98
N LYS A 29 7.25 -20.44 -2.55
CA LYS A 29 8.06 -19.49 -1.77
C LYS A 29 7.17 -18.67 -0.82
N ALA A 30 7.65 -18.44 0.39
CA ALA A 30 6.91 -17.65 1.36
C ALA A 30 7.05 -16.15 1.06
N SER A 31 5.99 -15.39 1.35
CA SER A 31 6.01 -13.94 1.30
C SER A 31 6.02 -13.38 2.72
N LEU A 32 6.80 -12.32 2.93
CA LEU A 32 6.87 -11.61 4.19
C LEU A 32 5.95 -10.39 4.11
N PHE A 33 5.03 -10.29 5.06
CA PHE A 33 4.24 -9.09 5.29
C PHE A 33 4.84 -8.33 6.47
N LEU A 34 5.11 -7.04 6.27
CA LEU A 34 5.59 -6.15 7.31
C LEU A 34 4.54 -5.08 7.59
N VAL A 35 4.23 -4.91 8.86
CA VAL A 35 3.33 -3.87 9.35
C VAL A 35 4.17 -2.82 10.07
N LEU A 36 4.08 -1.58 9.61
CA LEU A 36 4.81 -0.45 10.17
C LEU A 36 3.86 0.66 10.63
N ILE A 37 4.31 1.43 11.60
CA ILE A 37 3.73 2.72 11.96
C ILE A 37 4.81 3.80 11.87
N ARG A 38 4.37 5.06 11.91
CA ARG A 38 5.28 6.17 12.19
C ARG A 38 5.47 6.27 13.70
N ASP A 39 6.69 6.02 14.16
CA ASP A 39 7.08 6.21 15.56
C ASP A 39 6.73 7.63 16.01
N PRO A 40 5.95 7.82 17.08
CA PRO A 40 5.57 9.15 17.56
C PRO A 40 6.73 9.93 18.19
N PHE A 41 7.77 9.23 18.68
CA PHE A 41 8.92 9.85 19.34
C PHE A 41 9.98 10.25 18.30
N THR A 42 10.31 9.33 17.40
CA THR A 42 11.40 9.58 16.43
C THR A 42 10.91 10.09 15.07
N GLY A 43 9.61 9.94 14.77
CA GLY A 43 9.03 10.26 13.48
C GLY A 43 9.44 9.30 12.34
N LYS A 44 10.22 8.26 12.64
CA LYS A 44 10.70 7.26 11.68
C LYS A 44 9.72 6.10 11.52
N GLY A 45 9.92 5.27 10.50
CA GLY A 45 9.18 4.01 10.37
C GLY A 45 9.60 3.04 11.47
N LEU A 46 8.60 2.46 12.16
CA LEU A 46 8.77 1.45 13.20
C LEU A 46 8.02 0.19 12.79
N PRO A 47 8.71 -0.94 12.54
CA PRO A 47 8.04 -2.22 12.36
C PRO A 47 7.41 -2.67 13.67
N ILE A 48 6.14 -3.05 13.62
CA ILE A 48 5.34 -3.41 14.81
C ILE A 48 4.78 -4.82 14.75
N ALA A 49 4.62 -5.37 13.56
CA ALA A 49 4.22 -6.76 13.35
C ALA A 49 4.76 -7.26 12.01
N TRP A 50 4.89 -8.58 11.89
CA TRP A 50 5.27 -9.24 10.66
C TRP A 50 4.62 -10.62 10.59
N ALA A 51 4.43 -11.13 9.38
CA ALA A 51 3.91 -12.48 9.17
C ALA A 51 4.50 -13.10 7.89
N PHE A 52 4.80 -14.40 7.95
CA PHE A 52 5.04 -15.18 6.74
C PHE A 52 3.73 -15.80 6.26
N THR A 53 3.46 -15.68 4.96
CA THR A 53 2.35 -16.38 4.34
C THR A 53 2.87 -17.24 3.18
N GLY A 54 2.22 -18.38 2.96
CA GLY A 54 2.44 -19.20 1.77
C GLY A 54 1.75 -18.65 0.51
N SER A 55 0.94 -17.60 0.65
CA SER A 55 0.14 -17.01 -0.41
C SER A 55 -0.02 -15.51 -0.22
N ILE A 56 0.05 -14.75 -1.31
CA ILE A 56 -0.20 -13.31 -1.34
C ILE A 56 -1.66 -12.99 -1.72
N ALA A 57 -2.51 -14.01 -1.72
CA ALA A 57 -3.94 -13.83 -1.95
C ALA A 57 -4.61 -13.12 -0.75
N GLU A 58 -5.72 -12.44 -1.04
CA GLU A 58 -6.53 -11.71 -0.06
C GLU A 58 -6.75 -12.50 1.24
N PRO A 59 -7.16 -13.79 1.26
CA PRO A 59 -7.49 -14.48 2.52
C PRO A 59 -6.31 -14.59 3.49
N SER A 60 -5.09 -14.67 2.95
CA SER A 60 -3.87 -14.74 3.77
C SER A 60 -3.56 -13.39 4.41
N VAL A 61 -3.68 -12.31 3.65
CA VAL A 61 -3.46 -10.95 4.15
C VAL A 61 -4.54 -10.56 5.15
N HIS A 62 -5.80 -10.89 4.85
CA HIS A 62 -6.94 -10.64 5.73
C HIS A 62 -6.77 -11.37 7.06
N SER A 63 -6.29 -12.63 7.06
CA SER A 63 -6.04 -13.36 8.30
C SER A 63 -5.00 -12.66 9.20
N VAL A 64 -3.94 -12.08 8.61
CA VAL A 64 -2.94 -11.29 9.35
C VAL A 64 -3.56 -10.01 9.92
N LEU A 65 -4.36 -9.29 9.13
CA LEU A 65 -5.02 -8.05 9.59
C LEU A 65 -6.07 -8.31 10.67
N ARG A 66 -6.86 -9.36 10.51
CA ARG A 66 -7.83 -9.81 11.50
C ARG A 66 -7.13 -10.20 12.79
N TRP A 67 -6.08 -11.03 12.72
CA TRP A 67 -5.28 -11.39 13.90
C TRP A 67 -4.75 -10.16 14.63
N LEU A 68 -4.17 -9.19 13.90
CA LEU A 68 -3.66 -7.96 14.50
C LEU A 68 -4.76 -7.19 15.22
N ARG A 69 -5.92 -7.05 14.58
CA ARG A 69 -7.08 -6.35 15.15
C ARG A 69 -7.64 -7.07 16.36
N GLU A 70 -7.86 -8.37 16.29
CA GLU A 70 -8.44 -9.17 17.39
C GLU A 70 -7.52 -9.23 18.62
N THR A 71 -6.21 -9.34 18.40
CA THR A 71 -5.24 -9.46 19.50
C THR A 71 -4.86 -8.13 20.15
N THR A 72 -4.96 -7.02 19.41
CA THR A 72 -4.54 -5.70 19.92
C THR A 72 -5.69 -4.72 20.08
N GLY A 73 -6.87 -4.99 19.53
CA GLY A 73 -7.98 -4.05 19.47
C GLY A 73 -7.72 -2.82 18.59
N VAL A 74 -6.61 -2.78 17.83
CA VAL A 74 -6.25 -1.60 17.04
C VAL A 74 -7.21 -1.43 15.85
N VAL A 75 -7.68 -0.20 15.67
CA VAL A 75 -8.40 0.25 14.48
C VAL A 75 -7.71 1.52 14.00
N PRO A 76 -6.94 1.48 12.90
CA PRO A 76 -6.30 2.66 12.38
C PRO A 76 -7.31 3.58 11.69
N GLN A 77 -7.05 4.89 11.63
CA GLN A 77 -7.81 5.81 10.77
C GLN A 77 -7.52 5.60 9.27
N ALA A 78 -6.32 5.13 8.96
CA ALA A 78 -5.88 4.89 7.58
C ALA A 78 -4.95 3.67 7.48
N VAL A 79 -5.00 3.01 6.33
CA VAL A 79 -4.03 2.00 5.93
C VAL A 79 -3.36 2.44 4.64
N MET A 80 -2.04 2.38 4.59
CA MET A 80 -1.28 2.54 3.36
C MET A 80 -0.67 1.19 2.99
N SER A 81 -0.79 0.76 1.74
CA SER A 81 -0.13 -0.46 1.26
C SER A 81 0.62 -0.27 -0.04
N ASP A 82 1.32 -1.30 -0.52
CA ASP A 82 1.65 -1.42 -1.93
C ASP A 82 0.37 -1.34 -2.82
N CYS A 83 0.55 -1.25 -4.13
CA CYS A 83 -0.56 -1.19 -5.09
C CYS A 83 -1.17 -2.57 -5.40
N ALA A 84 -1.02 -3.58 -4.52
CA ALA A 84 -1.61 -4.90 -4.72
C ALA A 84 -3.08 -4.93 -4.31
N LEU A 85 -3.95 -5.30 -5.26
CA LEU A 85 -5.40 -5.42 -5.04
C LEU A 85 -5.74 -6.42 -3.93
N ALA A 86 -4.93 -7.47 -3.76
CA ALA A 86 -5.11 -8.44 -2.68
C ALA A 86 -5.04 -7.80 -1.29
N ILE A 87 -4.17 -6.79 -1.10
CA ILE A 87 -4.07 -6.07 0.18
C ILE A 87 -5.25 -5.11 0.33
N THR A 88 -5.63 -4.39 -0.74
CA THR A 88 -6.84 -3.55 -0.74
C THR A 88 -8.07 -4.32 -0.26
N ASN A 89 -8.34 -5.46 -0.90
CA ASN A 89 -9.51 -6.28 -0.58
C ASN A 89 -9.42 -6.87 0.83
N ALA A 90 -8.22 -7.21 1.30
CA ALA A 90 -8.01 -7.72 2.65
C ALA A 90 -8.26 -6.67 3.72
N VAL A 91 -7.88 -5.41 3.47
CA VAL A 91 -8.18 -4.28 4.37
C VAL A 91 -9.69 -4.07 4.43
N GLU A 92 -10.37 -4.04 3.27
CA GLU A 92 -11.83 -3.91 3.23
C GLU A 92 -12.52 -5.05 4.00
N ALA A 93 -12.11 -6.29 3.78
CA ALA A 93 -12.65 -7.46 4.48
C ALA A 93 -12.42 -7.39 6.00
N ALA A 94 -11.20 -7.03 6.43
CA ALA A 94 -10.80 -7.03 7.85
C ALA A 94 -11.51 -5.98 8.71
N TYR A 95 -12.03 -4.92 8.09
CA TYR A 95 -12.68 -3.79 8.77
C TYR A 95 -14.11 -3.51 8.28
N SER A 96 -14.70 -4.42 7.50
CA SER A 96 -16.02 -4.28 6.87
C SER A 96 -17.16 -4.03 7.87
N ASP A 97 -17.04 -4.52 9.11
CA ASP A 97 -18.01 -4.33 10.20
C ASP A 97 -17.99 -2.91 10.80
N LEU A 98 -17.00 -2.09 10.47
CA LEU A 98 -16.87 -0.72 11.01
C LEU A 98 -17.60 0.34 10.18
N TRP A 99 -18.09 0.00 8.99
CA TRP A 99 -18.83 0.91 8.10
C TRP A 99 -18.11 2.26 7.89
N SER A 100 -18.72 3.38 8.27
CA SER A 100 -18.14 4.72 8.17
C SER A 100 -16.91 4.96 9.05
N HIS A 101 -16.63 4.05 9.99
CA HIS A 101 -15.45 4.09 10.85
C HIS A 101 -14.31 3.18 10.34
N ALA A 102 -14.50 2.51 9.21
CA ALA A 102 -13.45 1.72 8.59
C ALA A 102 -12.27 2.62 8.17
N PRO A 103 -11.02 2.11 8.20
CA PRO A 103 -9.86 2.88 7.77
C PRO A 103 -9.96 3.28 6.31
N LYS A 104 -9.53 4.51 6.00
CA LYS A 104 -9.29 4.91 4.61
C LYS A 104 -8.10 4.13 4.06
N HIS A 105 -8.22 3.57 2.87
CA HIS A 105 -7.11 2.88 2.21
C HIS A 105 -6.40 3.81 1.21
N TYR A 106 -5.07 3.82 1.28
CA TYR A 106 -4.20 4.60 0.41
C TYR A 106 -3.15 3.69 -0.23
N TRP A 107 -2.76 3.99 -1.47
CA TRP A 107 -1.58 3.38 -2.06
C TRP A 107 -0.32 4.16 -1.70
N CYS A 108 0.75 3.42 -1.48
CA CYS A 108 2.07 3.96 -1.23
C CYS A 108 2.54 4.72 -2.47
N LEU A 109 2.75 6.03 -2.31
CA LEU A 109 3.17 6.90 -3.42
C LEU A 109 4.49 6.44 -4.07
N PHE A 110 5.41 5.87 -3.28
CA PHE A 110 6.64 5.30 -3.81
C PHE A 110 6.36 4.18 -4.84
N HIS A 111 5.47 3.25 -4.50
CA HIS A 111 5.08 2.16 -5.39
C HIS A 111 4.31 2.68 -6.62
N VAL A 112 3.41 3.64 -6.43
CA VAL A 112 2.68 4.29 -7.53
C VAL A 112 3.64 4.97 -8.51
N LEU A 113 4.61 5.75 -8.01
CA LEU A 113 5.60 6.44 -8.85
C LEU A 113 6.51 5.45 -9.58
N LYS A 114 6.90 4.35 -8.92
CA LYS A 114 7.71 3.29 -9.55
C LYS A 114 6.93 2.62 -10.68
N ALA A 115 5.70 2.19 -10.43
CA ALA A 115 4.84 1.55 -11.42
C ALA A 115 4.53 2.50 -12.59
N PHE A 116 4.25 3.77 -12.30
CA PHE A 116 4.02 4.78 -13.33
C PHE A 116 5.25 4.96 -14.22
N LYS A 117 6.45 5.09 -13.63
CA LYS A 117 7.70 5.22 -14.38
C LYS A 117 7.93 4.03 -15.32
N GLU A 118 7.77 2.81 -14.83
CA GLU A 118 7.95 1.58 -15.62
C GLU A 118 6.98 1.52 -16.81
N ASN A 119 5.70 1.88 -16.59
CA ASN A 119 4.70 1.95 -17.66
C ASN A 119 4.97 3.08 -18.65
N ALA A 120 5.31 4.27 -18.17
CA ALA A 120 5.63 5.42 -19.02
C ALA A 120 6.79 5.10 -19.96
N MET A 121 7.87 4.51 -19.44
CA MET A 121 9.01 4.09 -20.26
C MET A 121 8.63 3.04 -21.31
N SER A 122 7.74 2.10 -20.97
CA SER A 122 7.32 1.02 -21.85
C SER A 122 6.39 1.48 -22.98
N HIS A 123 5.52 2.45 -22.69
CA HIS A 123 4.42 2.83 -23.59
C HIS A 123 4.57 4.19 -24.25
N LEU A 124 5.29 5.13 -23.63
CA LEU A 124 5.35 6.53 -24.09
C LEU A 124 6.65 6.88 -24.83
N LYS A 125 7.66 6.01 -24.81
CA LYS A 125 8.97 6.19 -25.49
C LYS A 125 9.55 7.58 -25.19
N ASP A 126 9.74 8.42 -26.20
CA ASP A 126 10.34 9.76 -26.09
C ASP A 126 9.55 10.74 -25.21
N ARG A 127 8.27 10.43 -24.90
CA ARG A 127 7.43 11.24 -24.01
C ARG A 127 7.49 10.80 -22.54
N ALA A 128 8.19 9.71 -22.22
CA ALA A 128 8.19 9.12 -20.88
C ALA A 128 8.72 10.09 -19.81
N ASP A 129 9.86 10.73 -20.04
CA ASP A 129 10.49 11.61 -19.05
C ASP A 129 9.62 12.84 -18.72
N LYS A 130 8.98 13.42 -19.75
CA LYS A 130 8.02 14.51 -19.58
C LYS A 130 6.81 14.04 -18.78
N ALA A 131 6.22 12.90 -19.14
CA ALA A 131 5.07 12.33 -18.42
C ALA A 131 5.38 12.04 -16.94
N ILE A 132 6.57 11.51 -16.64
CA ILE A 132 7.03 11.27 -15.25
C ILE A 132 7.18 12.59 -14.49
N THR A 133 7.73 13.61 -15.13
CA THR A 133 7.91 14.94 -14.52
C THR A 133 6.55 15.59 -14.24
N ASP A 134 5.64 15.59 -15.21
CA ASP A 134 4.30 16.14 -15.08
C ASP A 134 3.50 15.40 -13.99
N PHE A 135 3.56 14.06 -13.98
CA PHE A 135 2.88 13.25 -12.96
C PHE A 135 3.41 13.54 -11.56
N ARG A 136 4.73 13.73 -11.40
CA ARG A 136 5.32 14.19 -10.12
C ARG A 136 4.79 15.56 -9.72
N GLY A 137 4.64 16.47 -10.66
CA GLY A 137 4.04 17.79 -10.42
C GLY A 137 2.62 17.69 -9.87
N VAL A 138 1.82 16.75 -10.37
CA VAL A 138 0.45 16.49 -9.88
C VAL A 138 0.47 15.92 -8.46
N VAL A 139 1.21 14.82 -8.21
CA VAL A 139 1.15 14.12 -6.91
C VAL A 139 1.79 14.88 -5.75
N TYR A 140 2.74 15.77 -6.02
CA TYR A 140 3.39 16.62 -5.01
C TYR A 140 2.80 18.03 -4.95
N SER A 141 1.75 18.29 -5.71
CA SER A 141 1.05 19.56 -5.70
C SER A 141 0.46 19.86 -4.32
N GLN A 142 0.54 21.11 -3.90
CA GLN A 142 -0.06 21.61 -2.67
C GLN A 142 -1.36 22.38 -2.91
N THR A 143 -1.90 22.34 -4.14
CA THR A 143 -3.23 22.92 -4.41
C THR A 143 -4.35 21.98 -3.98
N ASP A 144 -5.47 22.55 -3.55
CA ASP A 144 -6.69 21.82 -3.24
C ASP A 144 -7.40 21.28 -4.51
N MET A 145 -6.89 21.59 -5.71
CA MET A 145 -7.45 21.21 -7.02
C MET A 145 -6.81 19.94 -7.60
N THR A 146 -6.47 18.95 -6.78
CA THR A 146 -5.76 17.73 -7.20
C THR A 146 -6.51 16.92 -8.26
N GLU A 147 -7.84 16.84 -8.17
CA GLU A 147 -8.67 16.14 -9.17
C GLU A 147 -8.57 16.79 -10.55
N LEU A 148 -8.69 18.12 -10.62
CA LEU A 148 -8.54 18.87 -11.86
C LEU A 148 -7.12 18.71 -12.44
N GLN A 149 -6.09 18.69 -11.60
CA GLN A 149 -4.71 18.45 -12.06
C GLN A 149 -4.52 17.05 -12.63
N LEU A 150 -5.12 16.03 -12.03
CA LEU A 150 -5.13 14.67 -12.56
C LEU A 150 -5.85 14.62 -13.91
N GLU A 151 -7.02 15.25 -14.03
CA GLU A 151 -7.77 15.31 -15.30
C GLU A 151 -6.96 15.99 -16.42
N LEU A 152 -6.39 17.16 -16.13
CA LEU A 152 -5.53 17.88 -17.08
C LEU A 152 -4.31 17.05 -17.49
N PHE A 153 -3.70 16.36 -16.53
CA PHE A 153 -2.61 15.44 -16.81
C PHE A 153 -3.04 14.31 -17.75
N TYR A 154 -4.19 13.67 -17.50
CA TYR A 154 -4.73 12.61 -18.37
C TYR A 154 -5.05 13.12 -19.78
N MET A 155 -5.64 14.31 -19.91
CA MET A 155 -5.91 14.93 -21.21
C MET A 155 -4.61 15.16 -22.00
N ASN A 156 -3.59 15.72 -21.34
CA ASN A 156 -2.29 15.99 -21.96
C ASN A 156 -1.51 14.71 -22.32
N LEU A 157 -1.76 13.59 -21.64
CA LEU A 157 -1.13 12.32 -21.96
C LEU A 157 -1.69 11.70 -23.26
N ASN A 158 -3.00 11.89 -23.48
CA ASN A 158 -3.77 11.27 -24.57
C ASN A 158 -3.79 12.08 -25.87
N HIS A 159 -3.36 13.35 -25.85
CA HIS A 159 -3.23 14.18 -27.04
C HIS A 159 -1.74 14.34 -27.40
N PRO A 160 -1.30 13.86 -28.58
CA PRO A 160 0.08 14.01 -29.04
C PRO A 160 0.45 15.46 -29.37
#